data_AF-A0A3S9TNS7-F1
#
_entry.id   AF-A0A3S9TNS7-F1
#
_cell.length_a   1.000
_cell.length_b   1.000
_cell.length_c   1.000
_cell.angle_alpha   90.00
_cell.angle_beta   90.00
_cell.angle_gamma   90.00
#
_symmetry.space_group_name_H-M   'P 1'
#
loop_
_entity.id
_entity.type
_entity.pdbx_description
1 polymer ?
#
loop_
_entity_poly.entity_id
_entity_poly.type
_entity_poly.pdbx_seq_one_letter_code
_entity_poly.pdbx_strand_id
1 'polypeptide(L)' 'MRTLVSRFILASLFTTSLVMLNGCENAELRECKEKASQLWDSTKDNPKDNKAYWDAIERCKEKYG' A
#
# COMPACT_ATOMS: atom_id res chain seq x y z
N MET A 1 -25.85 -32.05 12.86
CA MET A 1 -26.11 -30.64 12.50
C MET A 1 -25.49 -29.60 13.45
N ARG A 2 -25.12 -29.94 14.71
CA ARG A 2 -24.47 -29.00 15.65
C ARG A 2 -22.97 -28.74 15.41
N THR A 3 -22.23 -29.71 14.87
CA THR A 3 -20.77 -29.63 14.68
C THR A 3 -20.33 -28.86 13.43
N LEU A 4 -21.20 -28.77 12.42
CA LEU A 4 -20.93 -28.04 11.17
C LEU A 4 -21.00 -26.52 11.37
N VAL A 5 -21.96 -26.04 12.17
CA VAL A 5 -22.13 -24.62 12.48
C VAL A 5 -20.95 -24.08 13.29
N SER A 6 -20.36 -24.90 14.16
CA SER A 6 -19.23 -24.52 15.02
C SER A 6 -17.92 -24.30 14.24
N ARG A 7 -17.72 -24.95 13.10
CA ARG A 7 -16.51 -24.78 12.27
C ARG A 7 -16.59 -23.56 11.35
N PHE A 8 -17.81 -23.21 10.92
CA PHE A 8 -18.03 -22.02 10.09
C PHE A 8 -17.89 -20.70 10.87
N ILE A 9 -18.26 -20.68 12.16
CA ILE A 9 -18.14 -19.47 12.99
C ILE A 9 -16.68 -19.13 13.31
N LEU A 10 -15.80 -20.13 13.49
CA LEU A 10 -14.38 -19.87 13.74
C LEU A 10 -13.65 -19.30 12.52
N ALA A 11 -14.11 -19.60 11.31
CA ALA A 11 -13.47 -19.14 10.07
C ALA A 11 -13.83 -17.69 9.70
N SER A 12 -14.94 -17.14 10.22
CA SER A 12 -15.39 -15.79 9.85
C SER A 12 -14.75 -14.68 10.69
N LEU A 13 -14.04 -15.01 11.77
CA LEU A 13 -13.41 -14.02 12.65
C LEU A 13 -12.03 -13.54 12.15
N PHE A 14 -11.46 -14.18 11.12
CA PHE A 14 -10.11 -13.88 10.64
C PHE A 14 -10.08 -12.86 9.48
N THR A 15 -11.21 -12.58 8.84
CA THR A 15 -11.24 -11.76 7.61
C THR A 15 -11.46 -10.26 7.85
N THR A 16 -11.80 -9.83 9.07
CA THR A 16 -12.13 -8.42 9.36
C THR A 16 -10.92 -7.55 9.71
N SER A 17 -9.73 -8.13 9.91
CA SER A 17 -8.55 -7.38 10.38
C SER A 17 -7.69 -6.74 9.28
N LEU A 18 -7.93 -7.05 8.00
CA LEU A 18 -7.08 -6.58 6.89
C LEU A 18 -7.41 -5.17 6.37
N VAL A 19 -8.56 -4.60 6.73
CA VAL A 19 -9.00 -3.29 6.21
C VAL A 19 -8.35 -2.11 6.97
N MET A 20 -7.73 -2.37 8.14
CA MET A 20 -7.11 -1.33 8.98
C MET A 20 -5.61 -1.12 8.75
N LEU A 21 -5.02 -1.72 7.72
CA LEU A 21 -3.63 -1.44 7.32
C LEU A 21 -3.49 -0.26 6.35
N ASN A 22 -4.59 0.40 5.99
CA ASN A 22 -4.52 1.75 5.44
C ASN A 22 -4.20 2.69 6.60
N GLY A 23 -2.93 2.80 6.98
CA GLY A 23 -2.47 3.92 7.80
C GLY A 23 -3.01 5.20 7.15
N CYS A 24 -3.56 6.11 7.96
CA CYS A 24 -4.03 7.42 7.49
C CYS A 24 -2.86 8.21 6.91
N GLU A 25 -2.46 7.88 5.70
CA GLU A 25 -1.48 8.60 4.93
C GLU A 25 -2.07 9.98 4.62
N ASN A 26 -1.29 11.04 4.85
CA ASN A 26 -1.67 12.39 4.49
C ASN A 26 -2.15 12.40 3.01
N ALA A 27 -3.32 12.96 2.75
CA ALA A 27 -3.89 13.01 1.41
C ALA A 27 -2.94 13.66 0.38
N GLU A 28 -2.18 14.67 0.80
CA GLU A 28 -1.18 15.34 -0.04
C GLU A 28 0.03 14.44 -0.30
N LEU A 29 0.45 13.65 0.69
CA LEU A 29 1.52 12.66 0.53
C LEU A 29 1.10 11.57 -0.48
N ARG A 30 -0.13 11.08 -0.36
CA ARG A 30 -0.70 10.10 -1.31
C ARG A 30 -0.76 10.66 -2.73
N GLU A 31 -1.32 11.86 -2.91
CA GLU A 31 -1.40 12.52 -4.22
C GLU A 31 0.01 12.75 -4.82
N CYS A 32 0.97 13.16 -4.00
CA CYS A 32 2.35 13.35 -4.45
C CYS A 32 2.97 12.04 -4.96
N LYS A 33 2.78 10.93 -4.24
CA LYS A 33 3.26 9.61 -4.65
C LYS A 33 2.55 9.11 -5.92
N GLU A 34 1.25 9.35 -6.04
CA GLU A 34 0.47 9.03 -7.27
C GLU A 34 1.01 9.81 -8.48
N LYS A 35 1.40 11.07 -8.33
CA LYS A 35 2.06 11.82 -9.43
C LYS A 35 3.45 11.27 -9.74
N ALA A 36 4.22 10.90 -8.71
CA ALA A 36 5.56 10.33 -8.89
C ALA A 36 5.54 9.01 -9.68
N SER A 37 4.44 8.24 -9.64
CA SER A 37 4.34 6.97 -10.37
C SER A 37 4.51 7.11 -11.89
N GLN A 38 4.29 8.31 -12.44
CA GLN A 38 4.52 8.61 -13.86
C GLN A 38 6.01 8.56 -14.25
N LEU A 39 6.91 8.68 -13.28
CA LEU A 39 8.36 8.59 -13.47
C LEU A 39 8.88 7.15 -13.44
N TRP A 40 7.98 6.18 -13.27
CA TRP A 40 8.36 4.77 -13.29
C TRP A 40 8.79 4.35 -14.70
N ASP A 41 10.03 3.91 -14.82
CA ASP A 41 10.63 3.36 -16.03
C ASP A 41 10.59 1.82 -15.96
N SER A 42 9.62 1.24 -16.64
CA SER A 42 9.44 -0.21 -16.73
C SER A 42 10.53 -0.92 -17.55
N THR A 43 11.46 -0.20 -18.18
CA THR A 43 12.61 -0.79 -18.87
C THR A 43 13.76 -1.14 -17.92
N LYS A 44 13.69 -0.72 -16.65
CA LYS A 44 14.67 -1.05 -15.63
C LYS A 44 14.37 -2.43 -15.04
N ASP A 45 15.32 -3.36 -15.20
CA ASP A 45 15.22 -4.71 -14.64
C ASP A 45 15.23 -4.71 -13.10
N ASN A 46 15.97 -3.78 -12.48
CA ASN A 46 16.01 -3.62 -11.05
C ASN A 46 15.16 -2.41 -10.62
N PRO A 47 14.13 -2.61 -9.77
CA PRO A 47 13.32 -1.53 -9.21
C PRO A 47 14.13 -0.38 -8.63
N LYS A 48 15.28 -0.65 -8.01
CA LYS A 48 16.13 0.38 -7.38
C LYS A 48 16.76 1.34 -8.40
N ASP A 49 16.86 0.95 -9.65
CA ASP A 49 17.47 1.77 -10.71
C ASP A 49 16.51 2.82 -11.27
N ASN A 50 15.25 2.82 -10.82
CA ASN A 50 14.26 3.86 -11.07
C ASN A 50 14.56 5.14 -10.28
N LYS A 51 15.77 5.69 -10.42
CA LYS A 51 16.26 6.80 -9.60
C LYS A 51 15.31 8.01 -9.63
N ALA A 52 14.80 8.39 -10.81
CA ALA A 52 13.90 9.53 -10.94
C ALA A 52 12.60 9.37 -10.13
N TYR A 53 12.02 8.17 -10.13
CA TYR A 53 10.88 7.80 -9.30
C TYR A 53 11.24 7.87 -7.82
N TRP A 54 12.34 7.24 -7.39
CA TRP A 54 12.70 7.21 -5.96
C TRP A 54 13.06 8.59 -5.41
N ASP A 55 13.79 9.41 -6.17
CA ASP A 55 14.06 10.81 -5.83
C ASP A 55 12.75 11.61 -5.66
N ALA A 56 11.75 11.36 -6.49
CA ALA A 56 10.44 12.02 -6.37
C ALA A 56 9.68 11.53 -5.14
N ILE A 57 9.71 10.24 -4.83
CA ILE A 57 9.11 9.66 -3.62
C ILE A 57 9.77 10.23 -2.36
N GLU A 58 11.09 10.40 -2.34
CA GLU A 58 11.82 11.01 -1.23
C GLU A 58 11.38 12.45 -1.01
N ARG A 59 11.36 13.28 -2.07
CA ARG A 59 10.83 14.66 -2.00
C ARG A 59 9.38 14.72 -1.50
N CYS A 60 8.52 13.78 -1.89
CA CYS A 60 7.15 13.71 -1.38
C CYS A 60 7.11 13.47 0.13
N LYS A 61 7.95 12.56 0.63
CA LYS A 61 8.06 12.25 2.06
C LYS A 61 8.64 13.42 2.86
N GLU A 62 9.67 14.09 2.34
CA GLU A 62 10.26 15.28 2.99
C GLU A 62 9.27 16.44 3.11
N LYS A 63 8.36 16.58 2.12
CA LYS A 63 7.41 17.69 2.07
C LYS A 63 6.12 17.44 2.87
N TYR A 64 5.60 16.22 2.85
CA TYR A 64 4.25 15.89 3.35
C TYR A 64 4.20 14.77 4.39
N GLY A 65 5.33 14.12 4.68
CA GLY A 65 5.47 13.06 5.70
C GLY A 65 5.74 13.62 7.08
#